data_AF-A0A5J4U434-F1
#
_entry.id   AF-A0A5J4U434-F1
#
_cell.length_a   1.000
_cell.length_b   1.000
_cell.length_c   1.000
_cell.angle_alpha   90.00
_cell.angle_beta   90.00
_cell.angle_gamma   90.00
#
_symmetry.space_group_name_H-M   'P 1'
#
loop_
_entity.id
_entity.type
_entity.pdbx_description
1 polymer ?
#
loop_
_entity_poly.entity_id
_entity_poly.type
_entity_poly.pdbx_seq_one_letter_code
_entity_poly.pdbx_strand_id
1 'polypeptide(L)'
;DSTFLGEAYTSIGSAIRAYPTGPSTIDVEGVVFKGQGDGQGTNGGAVYADMRQFDVQMSFKRCIFIGNKADYGSNVFIRYASTSQRINRNSFIGCTSIAGNIHNQDISVCYSIGDNDDEIFIDERDLIHSSWNRQKSEGIIRFISNSDNDNTFDPIIECGSISNPCQTFSQLSKFMKTLSESIDESAQRIETIIFGEGIFTSSLIDLSLTHSSIVNIVGCGENQTDLKSQPNIQNVMIIGQFGQSIVIERLSLIMSPSASKMGFIRTSGAEAGVVIQDVRVQGYLETDPIKTVLEPQFLFQIEGFIHLYDVIFEHIYLRSGSILQVIGLRRTDGDNRMEWLGKTSIGIYKTEQNFNTISNDLYSDDAEIYDSLTNHGLINVYNLNLRNIDTINAGQIEISGIFVQKCHSAVGSVITVNRVTLDLSESIFQETLCFGNMIYLNQTQSTIRDCTFKGYNDSFIDISSISGLDEEIEQSNELCPINPNFFSSAIHALVYIYK
;
A
#
# COMPACT_ATOMS: atom_id res chain seq x y z
N ASP A 1 -33.23 -5.78 15.24
CA ASP A 1 -33.49 -5.67 13.79
C ASP A 1 -34.44 -4.52 13.51
N SER A 2 -33.96 -3.46 12.87
CA SER A 2 -34.82 -2.38 12.38
C SER A 2 -35.07 -2.57 10.90
N THR A 3 -36.31 -2.89 10.53
CA THR A 3 -36.76 -2.95 9.13
C THR A 3 -37.05 -1.54 8.64
N PHE A 4 -36.38 -1.09 7.57
CA PHE A 4 -36.50 0.29 7.08
C PHE A 4 -37.19 0.38 5.70
N LEU A 5 -38.06 1.39 5.53
CA LEU A 5 -38.89 1.64 4.32
C LEU A 5 -38.65 3.03 3.66
N GLY A 6 -37.66 3.81 4.13
CA GLY A 6 -37.29 5.17 3.69
C GLY A 6 -35.80 5.50 3.92
N GLU A 7 -35.44 6.45 4.80
CA GLU A 7 -34.06 6.78 5.20
C GLU A 7 -33.58 6.15 6.53
N ALA A 8 -32.55 5.28 6.50
CA ALA A 8 -31.99 4.70 7.72
C ALA A 8 -30.77 5.49 8.21
N TYR A 9 -30.94 6.23 9.31
CA TYR A 9 -29.84 6.73 10.14
C TYR A 9 -29.73 5.85 11.38
N THR A 10 -28.63 5.10 11.52
CA THR A 10 -28.43 4.25 12.70
C THR A 10 -27.15 4.65 13.41
N SER A 11 -27.26 5.07 14.68
CA SER A 11 -26.14 5.32 15.59
C SER A 11 -25.94 4.20 16.62
N ILE A 12 -26.77 3.14 16.57
CA ILE A 12 -26.91 2.13 17.64
C ILE A 12 -26.28 0.77 17.32
N GLY A 13 -25.61 0.60 16.17
CA GLY A 13 -24.90 -0.64 15.81
C GLY A 13 -25.78 -1.88 15.58
N SER A 14 -27.08 -1.68 15.45
CA SER A 14 -28.06 -2.75 15.18
C SER A 14 -28.09 -3.12 13.69
N ALA A 15 -28.41 -4.38 13.38
CA ALA A 15 -28.54 -4.82 12.00
C ALA A 15 -29.54 -3.97 11.19
N ILE A 16 -29.13 -3.63 9.97
CA ILE A 16 -29.88 -2.82 9.01
C ILE A 16 -30.50 -3.74 7.96
N ARG A 17 -31.82 -3.68 7.81
CA ARG A 17 -32.57 -4.43 6.79
C ARG A 17 -33.37 -3.45 5.94
N ALA A 18 -32.95 -3.21 4.70
CA ALA A 18 -33.57 -2.27 3.78
C ALA A 18 -34.41 -3.00 2.71
N TYR A 19 -35.70 -2.67 2.68
CA TYR A 19 -36.66 -3.11 1.66
C TYR A 19 -37.28 -1.85 1.03
N PRO A 20 -36.58 -1.18 0.12
CA PRO A 20 -36.97 0.13 -0.38
C PRO A 20 -38.28 0.04 -1.17
N THR A 21 -39.24 0.90 -0.84
CA THR A 21 -40.48 1.10 -1.63
C THR A 21 -40.41 2.34 -2.52
N GLY A 22 -39.23 2.96 -2.57
CA GLY A 22 -38.88 4.18 -3.31
C GLY A 22 -37.38 4.48 -3.15
N PRO A 23 -36.85 5.53 -3.80
CA PRO A 23 -35.48 5.98 -3.58
C PRO A 23 -35.19 6.19 -2.09
N SER A 24 -34.08 5.66 -1.61
CA SER A 24 -33.75 5.63 -0.18
C SER A 24 -32.25 5.77 0.06
N THR A 25 -31.89 6.11 1.30
CA THR A 25 -30.51 6.31 1.71
C THR A 25 -30.24 5.59 3.03
N ILE A 26 -29.07 4.98 3.12
CA ILE A 26 -28.45 4.47 4.35
C ILE A 26 -27.21 5.31 4.59
N ASP A 27 -27.18 6.01 5.72
CA ASP A 27 -26.03 6.79 6.15
C ASP A 27 -25.65 6.41 7.57
N VAL A 28 -24.43 5.92 7.73
CA VAL A 28 -23.92 5.33 8.97
C VAL A 28 -22.54 5.91 9.24
N GLU A 29 -22.36 6.49 10.41
CA GLU A 29 -21.08 7.08 10.79
C GLU A 29 -20.73 6.75 12.24
N GLY A 30 -19.51 6.27 12.47
CA GLY A 30 -18.99 6.06 13.83
C GLY A 30 -19.58 4.85 14.56
N VAL A 31 -19.94 3.78 13.84
CA VAL A 31 -20.75 2.67 14.38
C VAL A 31 -20.02 1.33 14.44
N VAL A 32 -20.23 0.59 15.52
CA VAL A 32 -19.78 -0.80 15.66
C VAL A 32 -20.96 -1.75 15.44
N PHE A 33 -20.84 -2.62 14.43
CA PHE A 33 -21.75 -3.75 14.19
C PHE A 33 -21.14 -5.02 14.77
N LYS A 34 -21.63 -5.45 15.93
CA LYS A 34 -21.06 -6.57 16.69
C LYS A 34 -22.08 -7.69 16.89
N GLY A 35 -21.70 -8.92 16.53
CA GLY A 35 -22.49 -10.12 16.79
C GLY A 35 -23.87 -10.15 16.14
N GLN A 36 -24.04 -9.48 14.99
CA GLN A 36 -25.29 -9.44 14.25
C GLN A 36 -25.53 -10.74 13.47
N GLY A 37 -26.80 -11.10 13.22
CA GLY A 37 -27.20 -12.19 12.31
C GLY A 37 -27.14 -13.62 12.87
N ASP A 38 -27.51 -13.83 14.13
CA ASP A 38 -27.48 -15.15 14.81
C ASP A 38 -28.61 -16.13 14.39
N GLY A 39 -29.13 -16.06 13.16
CA GLY A 39 -30.24 -16.88 12.67
C GLY A 39 -29.96 -17.57 11.34
N GLN A 40 -30.41 -18.84 11.20
CA GLN A 40 -30.42 -19.53 9.89
C GLN A 40 -31.38 -18.82 8.92
N GLY A 41 -30.99 -18.71 7.65
CA GLY A 41 -31.73 -18.02 6.60
C GLY A 41 -31.47 -16.51 6.51
N THR A 42 -30.40 -16.01 7.16
CA THR A 42 -30.07 -14.57 7.13
C THR A 42 -28.94 -14.30 6.13
N ASN A 43 -29.19 -13.36 5.20
CA ASN A 43 -28.19 -12.83 4.28
C ASN A 43 -27.70 -11.48 4.80
N GLY A 44 -26.38 -11.24 4.87
CA GLY A 44 -25.81 -9.98 5.35
C GLY A 44 -25.96 -9.84 6.85
N GLY A 45 -24.96 -10.24 7.65
CA GLY A 45 -25.14 -10.30 9.11
C GLY A 45 -25.50 -8.96 9.72
N ALA A 46 -24.79 -7.89 9.32
CA ALA A 46 -25.02 -6.53 9.78
C ALA A 46 -25.91 -5.71 8.83
N VAL A 47 -25.76 -5.86 7.52
CA VAL A 47 -26.47 -5.04 6.52
C VAL A 47 -27.05 -5.94 5.44
N TYR A 48 -28.34 -5.77 5.18
CA TYR A 48 -29.03 -6.32 4.01
C TYR A 48 -29.80 -5.24 3.29
N ALA A 49 -29.71 -5.22 1.96
CA ALA A 49 -30.51 -4.34 1.12
C ALA A 49 -31.03 -5.06 -0.13
N ASP A 50 -32.32 -4.88 -0.42
CA ASP A 50 -32.94 -5.37 -1.65
C ASP A 50 -33.14 -4.23 -2.67
N MET A 51 -32.17 -4.04 -3.54
CA MET A 51 -32.17 -2.98 -4.57
C MET A 51 -32.77 -3.43 -5.91
N ARG A 52 -33.52 -4.55 -5.95
CA ARG A 52 -34.08 -5.06 -7.22
C ARG A 52 -35.19 -4.17 -7.78
N GLN A 53 -35.93 -3.48 -6.93
CA GLN A 53 -37.02 -2.58 -7.35
C GLN A 53 -36.62 -1.11 -7.29
N PHE A 54 -35.88 -0.71 -6.27
CA PHE A 54 -35.48 0.67 -6.04
C PHE A 54 -34.04 0.76 -5.54
N ASP A 55 -33.30 1.75 -6.02
CA ASP A 55 -31.93 1.99 -5.57
C ASP A 55 -31.90 2.51 -4.13
N VAL A 56 -30.89 2.05 -3.40
CA VAL A 56 -30.50 2.54 -2.08
C VAL A 56 -29.13 3.19 -2.20
N GLN A 57 -29.02 4.47 -1.87
CA GLN A 57 -27.73 5.13 -1.72
C GLN A 57 -27.12 4.74 -0.37
N MET A 58 -25.84 4.35 -0.36
CA MET A 58 -25.16 3.87 0.84
C MET A 58 -23.90 4.67 1.13
N SER A 59 -23.78 5.16 2.37
CA SER A 59 -22.64 5.85 2.94
C SER A 59 -22.35 5.25 4.32
N PHE A 60 -21.22 4.56 4.45
CA PHE A 60 -20.71 4.04 5.71
C PHE A 60 -19.35 4.70 5.97
N LYS A 61 -19.23 5.38 7.11
CA LYS A 61 -18.03 6.11 7.53
C LYS A 61 -17.59 5.62 8.91
N ARG A 62 -16.30 5.33 9.08
CA ARG A 62 -15.73 4.90 10.38
C ARG A 62 -16.59 3.81 11.04
N CYS A 63 -16.71 2.65 10.40
CA CYS A 63 -17.47 1.52 10.94
C CYS A 63 -16.56 0.35 11.31
N ILE A 64 -16.91 -0.39 12.35
CA ILE A 64 -16.23 -1.66 12.70
C ILE A 64 -17.25 -2.79 12.66
N PHE A 65 -16.94 -3.85 11.93
CA PHE A 65 -17.77 -5.05 11.83
C PHE A 65 -17.10 -6.21 12.57
N ILE A 66 -17.75 -6.83 13.54
CA ILE A 66 -17.10 -7.79 14.45
C ILE A 66 -17.98 -9.00 14.70
N GLY A 67 -17.48 -10.17 14.33
CA GLY A 67 -18.10 -11.45 14.68
C GLY A 67 -19.54 -11.60 14.20
N ASN A 68 -19.94 -10.86 13.17
CA ASN A 68 -21.24 -10.99 12.53
C ASN A 68 -21.31 -12.33 11.77
N LYS A 69 -22.53 -12.84 11.61
CA LYS A 69 -22.80 -14.13 10.98
C LYS A 69 -23.98 -14.00 10.03
N ALA A 70 -23.93 -14.75 8.95
CA ALA A 70 -24.98 -14.88 7.96
C ALA A 70 -24.66 -16.15 7.14
N ASP A 71 -25.66 -16.65 6.42
CA ASP A 71 -25.47 -17.74 5.46
C ASP A 71 -24.60 -17.25 4.29
N TYR A 72 -24.79 -15.98 3.88
CA TYR A 72 -24.00 -15.32 2.84
C TYR A 72 -23.69 -13.86 3.21
N GLY A 73 -22.44 -13.46 3.02
CA GLY A 73 -21.93 -12.12 3.38
C GLY A 73 -22.00 -11.88 4.88
N SER A 74 -20.94 -12.24 5.61
CA SER A 74 -20.93 -12.19 7.08
C SER A 74 -21.29 -10.81 7.63
N ASN A 75 -20.98 -9.74 6.89
CA ASN A 75 -21.31 -8.36 7.23
C ASN A 75 -22.39 -7.77 6.33
N VAL A 76 -22.22 -7.83 5.00
CA VAL A 76 -23.06 -7.12 4.05
C VAL A 76 -23.57 -8.05 2.96
N PHE A 77 -24.87 -7.96 2.65
CA PHE A 77 -25.46 -8.61 1.50
C PHE A 77 -26.39 -7.66 0.74
N ILE A 78 -26.21 -7.57 -0.59
CA ILE A 78 -27.05 -6.68 -1.42
C ILE A 78 -27.63 -7.45 -2.60
N ARG A 79 -28.92 -7.29 -2.86
CA ARG A 79 -29.57 -7.81 -4.07
C ARG A 79 -29.70 -6.69 -5.07
N TYR A 80 -29.10 -6.85 -6.25
CA TYR A 80 -29.20 -5.88 -7.34
C TYR A 80 -30.20 -6.36 -8.40
N ALA A 81 -30.85 -5.46 -9.12
CA ALA A 81 -31.55 -5.80 -10.35
C ALA A 81 -30.54 -6.06 -11.49
N SER A 82 -29.45 -5.29 -11.54
CA SER A 82 -28.40 -5.39 -12.55
C SER A 82 -27.01 -5.07 -12.01
N THR A 83 -25.97 -5.48 -12.73
CA THR A 83 -24.56 -5.20 -12.38
C THR A 83 -24.22 -3.71 -12.32
N SER A 84 -24.94 -2.86 -13.06
CA SER A 84 -24.71 -1.41 -13.09
C SER A 84 -25.11 -0.69 -11.80
N GLN A 85 -25.92 -1.33 -10.94
CA GLN A 85 -26.33 -0.79 -9.64
C GLN A 85 -25.33 -1.09 -8.51
N ARG A 86 -24.26 -1.86 -8.80
CA ARG A 86 -23.28 -2.23 -7.78
C ARG A 86 -22.72 -0.99 -7.09
N ILE A 87 -22.73 -1.03 -5.77
CA ILE A 87 -22.21 0.09 -4.97
C ILE A 87 -20.71 0.27 -5.21
N ASN A 88 -20.26 1.50 -5.01
CA ASN A 88 -18.86 1.89 -5.16
C ASN A 88 -18.06 1.51 -3.90
N ARG A 89 -16.75 1.31 -4.03
CA ARG A 89 -15.82 1.15 -2.89
C ARG A 89 -15.91 2.32 -1.92
N ASN A 90 -16.18 3.52 -2.42
CA ASN A 90 -16.39 4.74 -1.63
C ASN A 90 -17.68 4.73 -0.80
N SER A 91 -18.54 3.71 -0.91
CA SER A 91 -19.69 3.54 0.00
C SER A 91 -19.25 3.08 1.39
N PHE A 92 -18.03 2.58 1.57
CA PHE A 92 -17.48 2.10 2.84
C PHE A 92 -16.12 2.77 3.13
N ILE A 93 -16.17 3.96 3.71
CA ILE A 93 -15.03 4.84 3.97
C ILE A 93 -14.53 4.61 5.41
N GLY A 94 -13.26 4.25 5.57
CA GLY A 94 -12.67 3.99 6.88
C GLY A 94 -13.37 2.86 7.65
N CYS A 95 -13.98 1.90 6.94
CA CYS A 95 -14.68 0.77 7.53
C CYS A 95 -13.77 -0.46 7.58
N THR A 96 -13.81 -1.21 8.68
CA THR A 96 -12.99 -2.43 8.81
C THR A 96 -13.77 -3.59 9.43
N SER A 97 -13.42 -4.81 9.02
CA SER A 97 -13.94 -6.04 9.57
C SER A 97 -12.90 -6.75 10.44
N ILE A 98 -13.36 -7.24 11.58
CA ILE A 98 -12.67 -8.19 12.42
C ILE A 98 -13.36 -9.55 12.20
N ALA A 99 -12.78 -10.35 11.30
CA ALA A 99 -13.21 -11.72 11.09
C ALA A 99 -12.81 -12.59 12.28
N GLY A 100 -13.72 -13.45 12.74
CA GLY A 100 -13.41 -14.46 13.75
C GLY A 100 -12.63 -15.63 13.16
N ASN A 101 -12.53 -16.74 13.89
CA ASN A 101 -11.59 -17.80 13.53
C ASN A 101 -12.00 -18.70 12.35
N ILE A 102 -13.13 -18.44 11.69
CA ILE A 102 -13.76 -19.32 10.70
C ILE A 102 -13.70 -18.66 9.32
N HIS A 103 -13.24 -19.39 8.31
CA HIS A 103 -13.07 -18.90 6.94
C HIS A 103 -14.33 -18.22 6.34
N ASN A 104 -15.53 -18.72 6.65
CA ASN A 104 -16.78 -18.10 6.18
C ASN A 104 -17.03 -16.69 6.76
N GLN A 105 -16.37 -16.33 7.87
CA GLN A 105 -16.42 -14.97 8.42
C GLN A 105 -15.49 -14.01 7.66
N ASP A 106 -14.50 -14.52 6.94
CA ASP A 106 -13.64 -13.72 6.05
C ASP A 106 -14.43 -13.20 4.84
N ILE A 107 -15.49 -13.92 4.42
CA ILE A 107 -16.40 -13.49 3.34
C ILE A 107 -17.33 -12.40 3.87
N SER A 108 -16.81 -11.17 3.89
CA SER A 108 -17.47 -10.00 4.49
C SER A 108 -18.67 -9.50 3.68
N VAL A 109 -18.54 -9.46 2.36
CA VAL A 109 -19.53 -8.84 1.46
C VAL A 109 -19.92 -9.81 0.36
N CYS A 110 -21.22 -10.04 0.21
CA CYS A 110 -21.80 -10.82 -0.88
C CYS A 110 -22.92 -10.05 -1.59
N TYR A 111 -23.27 -10.50 -2.79
CA TYR A 111 -24.41 -9.96 -3.52
C TYR A 111 -25.06 -10.99 -4.43
N SER A 112 -26.29 -10.72 -4.88
CA SER A 112 -26.94 -11.44 -5.99
C SER A 112 -27.46 -10.44 -7.03
N ILE A 113 -27.77 -10.93 -8.23
CA ILE A 113 -28.26 -10.12 -9.35
C ILE A 113 -29.55 -10.73 -9.91
N GLY A 114 -30.56 -9.89 -10.12
CA GLY A 114 -31.87 -10.31 -10.61
C GLY A 114 -32.67 -11.09 -9.56
N ASP A 115 -33.55 -11.95 -10.03
CA ASP A 115 -34.44 -12.76 -9.18
C ASP A 115 -33.92 -14.19 -8.91
N ASN A 116 -32.65 -14.46 -9.26
CA ASN A 116 -32.05 -15.76 -8.99
C ASN A 116 -31.41 -15.78 -7.60
N ASP A 117 -32.12 -16.38 -6.64
CA ASP A 117 -31.69 -16.43 -5.24
C ASP A 117 -30.65 -17.52 -4.95
N ASP A 118 -30.37 -18.37 -5.93
CA ASP A 118 -29.36 -19.42 -5.86
C ASP A 118 -27.98 -18.96 -6.39
N GLU A 119 -27.93 -17.81 -7.10
CA GLU A 119 -26.68 -17.24 -7.62
C GLU A 119 -26.16 -16.12 -6.71
N ILE A 120 -25.18 -16.48 -5.88
CA ILE A 120 -24.56 -15.58 -4.90
C ILE A 120 -23.08 -15.41 -5.22
N PHE A 121 -22.66 -14.15 -5.24
CA PHE A 121 -21.30 -13.74 -5.57
C PHE A 121 -20.62 -13.14 -4.34
N ILE A 122 -19.31 -13.37 -4.23
CA ILE A 122 -18.44 -12.71 -3.25
C ILE A 122 -17.96 -11.41 -3.87
N ASP A 123 -18.01 -10.30 -3.12
CA ASP A 123 -17.44 -9.04 -3.58
C ASP A 123 -15.94 -8.98 -3.27
N GLU A 124 -15.12 -9.29 -4.27
CA GLU A 124 -13.65 -9.31 -4.19
C GLU A 124 -13.00 -7.91 -4.27
N ARG A 125 -13.79 -6.83 -4.29
CA ARG A 125 -13.25 -5.45 -4.36
C ARG A 125 -12.85 -4.89 -2.98
N ASP A 126 -12.87 -5.74 -1.96
CA ASP A 126 -12.60 -5.43 -0.56
C ASP A 126 -13.28 -4.13 -0.09
N LEU A 127 -14.61 -4.04 -0.25
CA LEU A 127 -15.36 -2.83 0.16
C LEU A 127 -15.10 -2.48 1.63
N ILE A 128 -14.97 -3.49 2.50
CA ILE A 128 -14.62 -3.34 3.91
C ILE A 128 -13.20 -3.87 4.10
N HIS A 129 -12.31 -3.06 4.68
CA HIS A 129 -10.92 -3.47 4.92
C HIS A 129 -10.84 -4.62 5.94
N SER A 130 -10.07 -5.65 5.62
CA SER A 130 -9.68 -6.72 6.52
C SER A 130 -8.17 -6.67 6.77
N SER A 131 -7.78 -6.66 8.05
CA SER A 131 -6.37 -6.61 8.44
C SER A 131 -5.59 -7.84 7.98
N TRP A 132 -4.32 -7.62 7.61
CA TRP A 132 -3.35 -8.67 7.24
C TRP A 132 -2.99 -9.63 8.37
N ASN A 133 -3.33 -9.27 9.60
CA ASN A 133 -3.24 -10.14 10.77
C ASN A 133 -4.62 -10.27 11.45
N ARG A 134 -4.93 -11.46 11.98
CA ARG A 134 -6.20 -11.65 12.71
C ARG A 134 -6.26 -10.77 13.94
N GLN A 135 -7.28 -9.92 13.94
CA GLN A 135 -7.63 -9.06 15.05
C GLN A 135 -8.63 -9.77 15.97
N LYS A 136 -8.54 -9.51 17.27
CA LYS A 136 -9.41 -10.19 18.26
C LYS A 136 -10.34 -9.24 19.01
N SER A 137 -10.12 -7.93 18.90
CA SER A 137 -10.85 -6.92 19.67
C SER A 137 -10.92 -5.62 18.88
N GLU A 138 -12.00 -4.86 19.04
CA GLU A 138 -12.10 -3.48 18.55
C GLU A 138 -11.10 -2.53 19.22
N GLY A 139 -10.70 -2.85 20.45
CA GLY A 139 -9.80 -2.04 21.26
C GLY A 139 -8.38 -1.90 20.72
N ILE A 140 -8.03 -2.58 19.62
CA ILE A 140 -6.73 -2.49 18.95
C ILE A 140 -6.76 -1.65 17.66
N ILE A 141 -7.94 -1.14 17.29
CA ILE A 141 -8.15 -0.23 16.16
C ILE A 141 -8.21 1.20 16.69
N ARG A 142 -7.49 2.12 16.04
CA ARG A 142 -7.54 3.56 16.35
C ARG A 142 -7.89 4.37 15.12
N PHE A 143 -8.65 5.44 15.31
CA PHE A 143 -9.06 6.33 14.22
C PHE A 143 -8.38 7.69 14.33
N ILE A 144 -7.94 8.22 13.19
CA ILE A 144 -7.49 9.58 13.01
C ILE A 144 -8.37 10.23 11.94
N SER A 145 -9.08 11.31 12.25
CA SER A 145 -10.00 11.97 11.31
C SER A 145 -9.98 13.48 11.50
N ASN A 146 -10.32 14.21 10.44
CA ASN A 146 -10.61 15.64 10.55
C ASN A 146 -12.01 15.81 11.15
N SER A 147 -12.17 16.81 12.02
CA SER A 147 -13.49 17.21 12.52
C SER A 147 -14.18 18.08 11.47
N ASP A 148 -15.49 17.94 11.36
CA ASP A 148 -16.33 18.79 10.51
C ASP A 148 -17.49 19.40 11.30
N ASN A 149 -18.40 20.09 10.61
CA ASN A 149 -19.53 20.77 11.25
C ASN A 149 -20.53 19.78 11.85
N ASP A 150 -20.61 18.57 11.32
CA ASP A 150 -21.57 17.55 11.72
C ASP A 150 -20.97 16.58 12.77
N ASN A 151 -19.63 16.49 12.80
CA ASN A 151 -18.83 15.62 13.66
C ASN A 151 -17.74 16.44 14.36
N THR A 152 -18.12 17.14 15.43
CA THR A 152 -17.16 17.79 16.33
C THR A 152 -16.61 16.78 17.34
N PHE A 153 -15.29 16.76 17.51
CA PHE A 153 -14.62 15.85 18.45
C PHE A 153 -14.41 16.54 19.78
N ASP A 154 -14.66 15.81 20.87
CA ASP A 154 -14.52 16.35 22.21
C ASP A 154 -13.04 16.27 22.62
N PRO A 155 -12.36 17.42 22.81
CA PRO A 155 -10.95 17.44 23.19
C PRO A 155 -10.71 17.00 24.65
N ILE A 156 -11.77 16.88 25.46
CA ILE A 156 -11.71 16.43 26.86
C ILE A 156 -11.74 14.90 26.93
N ILE A 157 -12.42 14.25 25.99
CA ILE A 157 -12.52 12.80 25.92
C ILE A 157 -11.28 12.23 25.23
N GLU A 158 -10.86 11.05 25.68
CA GLU A 158 -9.83 10.27 25.03
C GLU A 158 -10.12 10.11 23.52
N CYS A 159 -9.13 10.42 22.71
CA CYS A 159 -9.26 10.34 21.25
C CYS A 159 -8.75 8.98 20.72
N GLY A 160 -9.18 8.65 19.51
CA GLY A 160 -8.75 7.44 18.80
C GLY A 160 -9.82 6.36 18.78
N SER A 161 -10.94 6.54 19.48
CA SER A 161 -12.11 5.68 19.35
C SER A 161 -12.89 5.99 18.06
N ILE A 162 -13.85 5.13 17.74
CA ILE A 162 -14.69 5.26 16.55
C ILE A 162 -15.58 6.52 16.58
N SER A 163 -16.08 6.88 17.77
CA SER A 163 -16.95 8.02 18.01
C SER A 163 -16.19 9.31 18.35
N ASN A 164 -14.94 9.19 18.81
CA ASN A 164 -14.06 10.32 19.09
C ASN A 164 -12.65 10.04 18.52
N PRO A 165 -12.44 10.16 17.20
CA PRO A 165 -11.13 9.94 16.59
C PRO A 165 -10.13 11.04 17.00
N CYS A 166 -8.83 10.74 16.92
CA CYS A 166 -7.81 11.78 17.07
C CYS A 166 -7.75 12.64 15.80
N GLN A 167 -7.33 13.89 15.90
CA GLN A 167 -7.12 14.72 14.70
C GLN A 167 -5.73 14.52 14.08
N THR A 168 -4.76 14.12 14.90
CA THR A 168 -3.38 13.90 14.44
C THR A 168 -2.78 12.68 15.11
N PHE A 169 -1.77 12.08 14.45
CA PHE A 169 -0.97 11.03 15.08
C PHE A 169 -0.24 11.53 16.33
N SER A 170 0.13 12.82 16.39
CA SER A 170 0.76 13.40 17.58
C SER A 170 -0.15 13.32 18.82
N GLN A 171 -1.45 13.60 18.66
CA GLN A 171 -2.44 13.43 19.73
C GLN A 171 -2.54 11.97 20.16
N LEU A 172 -2.67 11.04 19.19
CA LEU A 172 -2.70 9.60 19.47
C LEU A 172 -1.43 9.14 20.19
N SER A 173 -0.25 9.64 19.79
CA SER A 173 1.04 9.28 20.39
C SER A 173 1.19 9.75 21.84
N LYS A 174 0.64 10.91 22.20
CA LYS A 174 0.61 11.37 23.59
C LYS A 174 -0.21 10.42 24.46
N PHE A 175 -1.33 9.97 23.92
CA PHE A 175 -2.21 9.03 24.60
C PHE A 175 -1.57 7.63 24.76
N MET A 176 -0.93 7.10 23.71
CA MET A 176 -0.19 5.83 23.79
C MET A 176 0.88 5.86 24.88
N LYS A 177 1.59 7.00 25.03
CA LYS A 177 2.61 7.20 26.07
C LYS A 177 2.06 7.24 27.48
N THR A 178 0.80 7.67 27.68
CA THR A 178 0.16 7.68 29.00
C THR A 178 -0.42 6.31 29.37
N LEU A 179 -0.84 5.51 28.38
CA LEU A 179 -1.40 4.17 28.60
C LEU A 179 -0.38 3.13 29.06
N SER A 180 0.88 3.26 28.66
CA SER A 180 1.97 2.35 29.04
C SER A 180 2.23 2.28 30.54
N GLU A 181 1.61 3.15 31.34
CA GLU A 181 1.63 3.16 32.80
C GLU A 181 0.46 2.37 33.45
N SER A 182 -0.47 1.83 32.66
CA SER A 182 -1.66 1.08 33.12
C SER A 182 -1.53 -0.45 32.97
N ILE A 183 -2.40 -1.25 33.60
CA ILE A 183 -2.22 -2.72 33.79
C ILE A 183 -2.87 -3.57 32.66
N ASP A 184 -3.70 -2.98 31.79
CA ASP A 184 -4.49 -3.75 30.81
C ASP A 184 -3.74 -3.90 29.46
N GLU A 185 -3.03 -5.01 29.29
CA GLU A 185 -2.21 -5.33 28.10
C GLU A 185 -3.01 -5.30 26.78
N SER A 186 -4.33 -5.47 26.84
CA SER A 186 -5.21 -5.46 25.67
C SER A 186 -5.56 -4.04 25.17
N ALA A 187 -5.51 -3.04 26.05
CA ALA A 187 -5.81 -1.64 25.72
C ALA A 187 -4.57 -0.87 25.22
N GLN A 188 -3.37 -1.38 25.53
CA GLN A 188 -2.09 -0.76 25.15
C GLN A 188 -1.66 -1.08 23.71
N ARG A 189 -2.16 -2.19 23.15
CA ARG A 189 -1.74 -2.66 21.83
C ARG A 189 -2.60 -2.06 20.73
N ILE A 190 -1.95 -1.53 19.70
CA ILE A 190 -2.60 -1.00 18.50
C ILE A 190 -2.09 -1.79 17.30
N GLU A 191 -3.01 -2.36 16.53
CA GLU A 191 -2.71 -3.17 15.34
C GLU A 191 -3.19 -2.51 14.05
N THR A 192 -4.20 -1.64 14.12
CA THR A 192 -4.70 -0.89 12.96
C THR A 192 -4.92 0.58 13.32
N ILE A 193 -4.43 1.47 12.48
CA ILE A 193 -4.67 2.90 12.53
C ILE A 193 -5.38 3.29 11.23
N ILE A 194 -6.61 3.78 11.34
CA ILE A 194 -7.43 4.19 10.21
C ILE A 194 -7.43 5.71 10.12
N PHE A 195 -6.90 6.25 9.02
CA PHE A 195 -7.01 7.66 8.66
C PHE A 195 -8.30 7.89 7.86
N GLY A 196 -9.09 8.86 8.29
CA GLY A 196 -10.30 9.31 7.63
C GLY A 196 -10.01 10.06 6.32
N GLU A 197 -11.05 10.69 5.76
CA GLU A 197 -10.88 11.52 4.56
C GLU A 197 -10.18 12.84 4.90
N GLY A 198 -9.45 13.36 3.90
CA GLY A 198 -8.77 14.65 3.95
C GLY A 198 -7.26 14.55 4.04
N ILE A 199 -6.65 15.66 4.44
CA ILE A 199 -5.19 15.85 4.42
C ILE A 199 -4.67 15.86 5.85
N PHE A 200 -3.73 14.97 6.14
CA PHE A 200 -3.05 14.87 7.43
C PHE A 200 -1.57 15.17 7.25
N THR A 201 -1.10 16.20 7.95
CA THR A 201 0.34 16.50 8.01
C THR A 201 0.96 15.74 9.17
N SER A 202 2.04 15.02 8.91
CA SER A 202 2.74 14.28 9.96
C SER A 202 4.24 14.53 9.88
N SER A 203 4.82 14.91 11.03
CA SER A 203 6.28 14.99 11.17
C SER A 203 6.86 13.60 11.39
N LEU A 204 6.39 12.85 12.40
CA LEU A 204 6.86 11.51 12.70
C LEU A 204 5.71 10.63 13.23
N ILE A 205 5.58 9.46 12.63
CA ILE A 205 4.75 8.33 13.04
C ILE A 205 5.68 7.25 13.58
N ASP A 206 5.90 7.27 14.88
CA ASP A 206 6.71 6.28 15.59
C ASP A 206 5.83 5.11 16.03
N LEU A 207 5.95 3.98 15.32
CA LEU A 207 5.14 2.80 15.55
C LEU A 207 5.65 1.93 16.69
N SER A 208 6.81 2.24 17.29
CA SER A 208 7.28 1.55 18.50
C SER A 208 6.30 1.69 19.67
N LEU A 209 5.52 2.78 19.68
CA LEU A 209 4.51 3.08 20.70
C LEU A 209 3.26 2.19 20.60
N THR A 210 3.09 1.41 19.52
CA THR A 210 1.90 0.59 19.29
C THR A 210 1.94 -0.77 19.98
N HIS A 211 3.12 -1.18 20.46
CA HIS A 211 3.34 -2.49 21.08
C HIS A 211 2.86 -3.70 20.26
N SER A 212 2.77 -3.56 18.93
CA SER A 212 2.41 -4.64 18.00
C SER A 212 3.59 -5.04 17.11
N SER A 213 3.65 -6.32 16.72
CA SER A 213 4.61 -6.81 15.73
C SER A 213 4.23 -6.46 14.29
N ILE A 214 2.94 -6.20 14.04
CA ILE A 214 2.41 -5.79 12.74
C ILE A 214 1.47 -4.61 12.99
N VAL A 215 1.62 -3.53 12.21
CA VAL A 215 0.73 -2.37 12.28
C VAL A 215 0.22 -2.04 10.89
N ASN A 216 -1.10 -1.98 10.76
CA ASN A 216 -1.79 -1.58 9.54
C ASN A 216 -2.10 -0.08 9.61
N ILE A 217 -1.72 0.68 8.59
CA ILE A 217 -2.04 2.09 8.40
C ILE A 217 -2.93 2.17 7.17
N VAL A 218 -4.21 2.48 7.38
CA VAL A 218 -5.25 2.34 6.35
C VAL A 218 -5.91 3.69 6.13
N GLY A 219 -6.08 4.11 4.88
CA GLY A 219 -6.89 5.28 4.55
C GLY A 219 -8.25 4.92 3.94
N CYS A 220 -8.96 5.94 3.46
CA CYS A 220 -10.25 5.81 2.79
C CYS A 220 -10.14 5.58 1.27
N GLY A 221 -8.93 5.66 0.72
CA GLY A 221 -8.60 5.52 -0.68
C GLY A 221 -7.45 6.46 -1.07
N GLU A 222 -6.71 6.08 -2.12
CA GLU A 222 -5.54 6.82 -2.62
C GLU A 222 -5.83 8.27 -3.06
N ASN A 223 -7.10 8.61 -3.31
CA ASN A 223 -7.55 9.95 -3.69
C ASN A 223 -8.32 10.68 -2.58
N GLN A 224 -8.52 10.03 -1.43
CA GLN A 224 -9.41 10.47 -0.35
C GLN A 224 -8.63 10.79 0.92
N THR A 225 -7.51 10.11 1.17
CA THR A 225 -6.68 10.28 2.36
C THR A 225 -5.25 10.61 1.97
N ASP A 226 -4.81 11.83 2.29
CA ASP A 226 -3.45 12.29 2.02
C ASP A 226 -2.62 12.37 3.30
N LEU A 227 -1.50 11.67 3.35
CA LEU A 227 -0.47 11.82 4.38
C LEU A 227 0.69 12.66 3.83
N LYS A 228 0.79 13.91 4.29
CA LYS A 228 1.82 14.86 3.88
C LYS A 228 2.99 14.88 4.86
N SER A 229 4.19 14.62 4.36
CA SER A 229 5.42 14.65 5.15
C SER A 229 5.72 16.06 5.68
N GLN A 230 6.17 16.16 6.92
CA GLN A 230 6.77 17.38 7.50
C GLN A 230 8.21 17.10 7.95
N PRO A 231 9.09 18.13 7.94
CA PRO A 231 10.48 17.96 8.34
C PRO A 231 10.61 17.42 9.78
N ASN A 232 11.54 16.49 9.99
CA ASN A 232 11.94 16.04 11.32
C ASN A 232 13.44 15.71 11.38
N ILE A 233 13.94 15.39 12.57
CA ILE A 233 15.36 15.13 12.80
C ILE A 233 15.80 13.73 12.33
N GLN A 234 14.87 12.79 12.19
CA GLN A 234 15.12 11.40 11.77
C GLN A 234 15.13 11.24 10.25
N ASN A 235 14.71 12.26 9.50
CA ASN A 235 14.53 12.25 8.04
C ASN A 235 13.62 11.11 7.54
N VAL A 236 12.62 10.70 8.34
CA VAL A 236 11.65 9.65 7.95
C VAL A 236 10.29 9.90 8.58
N MET A 237 9.21 9.74 7.80
CA MET A 237 7.85 10.01 8.28
C MET A 237 7.30 8.89 9.15
N ILE A 238 7.50 7.63 8.78
CA ILE A 238 6.99 6.44 9.48
C ILE A 238 8.16 5.54 9.83
N ILE A 239 8.28 5.18 11.11
CA ILE A 239 9.35 4.30 11.59
C ILE A 239 8.78 3.14 12.38
N GLY A 240 9.21 1.93 12.00
CA GLY A 240 8.93 0.71 12.75
C GLY A 240 10.02 0.42 13.78
N GLN A 241 9.66 -0.28 14.86
CA GLN A 241 10.66 -0.86 15.77
C GLN A 241 11.35 -2.08 15.14
N PHE A 242 12.42 -2.58 15.77
CA PHE A 242 13.14 -3.76 15.29
C PHE A 242 12.21 -4.98 15.15
N GLY A 243 12.17 -5.58 13.96
CA GLY A 243 11.33 -6.73 13.63
C GLY A 243 9.84 -6.45 13.46
N GLN A 244 9.41 -5.19 13.49
CA GLN A 244 8.01 -4.80 13.30
C GLN A 244 7.71 -4.61 11.81
N SER A 245 6.64 -5.24 11.34
CA SER A 245 6.15 -5.10 9.98
C SER A 245 5.09 -4.01 9.88
N ILE A 246 5.07 -3.30 8.76
CA ILE A 246 4.16 -2.19 8.50
C ILE A 246 3.34 -2.52 7.26
N VAL A 247 2.03 -2.37 7.35
CA VAL A 247 1.13 -2.48 6.21
C VAL A 247 0.55 -1.09 5.94
N ILE A 248 0.63 -0.61 4.71
CA ILE A 248 0.05 0.67 4.30
C ILE A 248 -0.96 0.42 3.17
N GLU A 249 -2.18 0.90 3.36
CA GLU A 249 -3.28 0.63 2.45
C GLU A 249 -4.13 1.87 2.17
N ARG A 250 -4.63 2.01 0.94
CA ARG A 250 -5.72 2.93 0.58
C ARG A 250 -5.46 4.39 0.95
N LEU A 251 -4.28 4.92 0.67
CA LEU A 251 -3.96 6.33 0.95
C LEU A 251 -2.89 6.88 0.00
N SER A 252 -2.69 8.19 0.05
CA SER A 252 -1.63 8.90 -0.66
C SER A 252 -0.50 9.29 0.31
N LEU A 253 0.74 8.94 -0.01
CA LEU A 253 1.95 9.44 0.64
C LEU A 253 2.51 10.58 -0.20
N ILE A 254 2.48 11.81 0.33
CA ILE A 254 2.83 13.01 -0.43
C ILE A 254 4.05 13.69 0.17
N MET A 255 5.06 13.93 -0.67
CA MET A 255 6.24 14.70 -0.29
C MET A 255 5.92 16.19 -0.22
N SER A 256 6.47 16.87 0.79
CA SER A 256 6.43 18.33 0.87
C SER A 256 7.79 18.95 0.48
N PRO A 257 7.84 20.07 -0.25
CA PRO A 257 9.10 20.76 -0.55
C PRO A 257 9.89 21.16 0.69
N SER A 258 9.19 21.50 1.77
CA SER A 258 9.84 21.81 3.05
C SER A 258 10.54 20.59 3.65
N ALA A 259 10.07 19.39 3.32
CA ALA A 259 10.52 18.08 3.78
C ALA A 259 11.43 17.38 2.74
N SER A 260 12.26 18.13 2.03
CA SER A 260 12.98 17.64 0.85
C SER A 260 13.96 16.47 1.09
N LYS A 261 14.38 16.24 2.34
CA LYS A 261 15.30 15.15 2.74
C LYS A 261 14.58 13.97 3.39
N MET A 262 13.26 14.04 3.54
CA MET A 262 12.48 13.05 4.26
C MET A 262 12.18 11.83 3.40
N GLY A 263 12.41 10.64 3.93
CA GLY A 263 11.78 9.41 3.46
C GLY A 263 10.38 9.20 4.04
N PHE A 264 9.61 8.29 3.47
CA PHE A 264 8.30 7.88 3.98
C PHE A 264 8.40 6.79 5.04
N ILE A 265 9.04 5.66 4.76
CA ILE A 265 9.02 4.50 5.67
C ILE A 265 10.44 3.98 5.93
N ARG A 266 10.73 3.65 7.18
CA ARG A 266 11.90 2.86 7.56
C ARG A 266 11.54 1.70 8.49
N THR A 267 11.95 0.49 8.14
CA THR A 267 11.94 -0.69 9.03
C THR A 267 13.35 -1.15 9.37
N SER A 268 13.49 -2.02 10.38
CA SER A 268 14.79 -2.55 10.80
C SER A 268 14.66 -3.98 11.31
N GLY A 269 15.69 -4.78 11.07
CA GLY A 269 15.74 -6.21 11.36
C GLY A 269 15.18 -7.07 10.22
N ALA A 270 15.87 -8.18 9.92
CA ALA A 270 15.46 -9.14 8.90
C ALA A 270 14.04 -9.72 9.13
N GLU A 271 13.54 -9.67 10.37
CA GLU A 271 12.18 -10.09 10.72
C GLU A 271 11.11 -9.02 10.44
N ALA A 272 11.46 -7.83 9.99
CA ALA A 272 10.48 -6.82 9.60
C ALA A 272 9.98 -7.04 8.16
N GLY A 273 9.03 -6.22 7.74
CA GLY A 273 8.61 -6.17 6.35
C GLY A 273 7.62 -5.04 6.11
N VAL A 274 7.42 -4.73 4.83
CA VAL A 274 6.45 -3.70 4.42
C VAL A 274 5.52 -4.23 3.34
N VAL A 275 4.23 -4.06 3.55
CA VAL A 275 3.20 -4.31 2.54
C VAL A 275 2.60 -2.97 2.15
N ILE A 276 2.53 -2.68 0.85
CA ILE A 276 1.91 -1.46 0.32
C ILE A 276 0.89 -1.86 -0.73
N GLN A 277 -0.38 -1.51 -0.50
CA GLN A 277 -1.49 -1.88 -1.39
C GLN A 277 -2.47 -0.73 -1.63
N ASP A 278 -2.89 -0.50 -2.87
CA ASP A 278 -3.83 0.60 -3.22
C ASP A 278 -3.32 1.97 -2.74
N VAL A 279 -2.03 2.26 -2.94
CA VAL A 279 -1.39 3.47 -2.43
C VAL A 279 -0.82 4.29 -3.58
N ARG A 280 -1.05 5.61 -3.49
CA ARG A 280 -0.33 6.57 -4.32
C ARG A 280 0.84 7.15 -3.54
N VAL A 281 2.00 7.21 -4.17
CA VAL A 281 3.20 7.87 -3.68
C VAL A 281 3.50 9.01 -4.63
N GLN A 282 3.33 10.23 -4.12
CA GLN A 282 3.44 11.44 -4.91
C GLN A 282 4.63 12.27 -4.45
N GLY A 283 5.45 12.67 -5.41
CA GLY A 283 6.47 13.68 -5.19
C GLY A 283 5.88 15.09 -5.17
N TYR A 284 6.60 16.06 -5.70
CA TYR A 284 6.17 17.45 -5.72
C TYR A 284 5.64 17.85 -7.09
N LEU A 285 4.38 18.30 -7.14
CA LEU A 285 3.64 18.60 -8.38
C LEU A 285 4.17 19.82 -9.16
N GLU A 286 4.87 20.75 -8.53
CA GLU A 286 5.19 22.06 -9.14
C GLU A 286 6.51 22.10 -9.91
N THR A 287 7.12 20.96 -10.23
CA THR A 287 8.48 20.96 -10.81
C THR A 287 8.61 20.08 -12.05
N ASP A 288 9.06 20.74 -13.12
CA ASP A 288 10.03 20.18 -14.05
C ASP A 288 11.12 19.41 -13.28
N PRO A 289 11.55 18.22 -13.72
CA PRO A 289 12.66 17.48 -13.12
C PRO A 289 13.82 18.37 -12.65
N ILE A 290 14.17 19.42 -13.42
CA ILE A 290 15.30 20.32 -13.17
C ILE A 290 15.14 21.12 -11.86
N LYS A 291 13.91 21.46 -11.48
CA LYS A 291 13.63 22.36 -10.35
C LYS A 291 13.36 21.62 -9.04
N THR A 292 13.49 20.30 -9.05
CA THR A 292 13.28 19.50 -7.84
C THR A 292 14.34 19.80 -6.79
N VAL A 293 13.94 19.80 -5.52
CA VAL A 293 14.84 19.92 -4.37
C VAL A 293 14.92 18.62 -3.56
N LEU A 294 14.28 17.55 -4.04
CA LEU A 294 14.14 16.29 -3.31
C LEU A 294 15.49 15.55 -3.24
N GLU A 295 16.04 15.45 -2.04
CA GLU A 295 17.30 14.78 -1.71
C GLU A 295 17.15 13.79 -0.53
N PRO A 296 16.09 12.96 -0.48
CA PRO A 296 16.02 11.91 0.53
C PRO A 296 17.06 10.83 0.25
N GLN A 297 17.61 10.20 1.29
CA GLN A 297 18.46 9.02 1.07
C GLN A 297 17.66 7.87 0.43
N PHE A 298 16.41 7.73 0.86
CA PHE A 298 15.42 6.76 0.38
C PHE A 298 14.01 7.30 0.65
N LEU A 299 13.01 6.90 -0.15
CA LEU A 299 11.61 7.06 0.26
C LEU A 299 11.14 5.88 1.12
N PHE A 300 11.60 4.68 0.81
CA PHE A 300 11.30 3.46 1.55
C PHE A 300 12.61 2.72 1.81
N GLN A 301 13.01 2.59 3.08
CA GLN A 301 14.13 1.74 3.48
C GLN A 301 13.61 0.55 4.27
N ILE A 302 13.70 -0.62 3.66
CA ILE A 302 13.11 -1.84 4.20
C ILE A 302 14.22 -2.83 4.52
N GLU A 303 14.24 -3.31 5.77
CA GLU A 303 14.97 -4.53 6.12
C GLU A 303 13.95 -5.66 6.29
N GLY A 304 14.18 -6.82 5.64
CA GLY A 304 13.31 -8.00 5.76
C GLY A 304 12.56 -8.37 4.48
N PHE A 305 11.27 -8.07 4.31
CA PHE A 305 10.55 -8.34 3.05
C PHE A 305 9.71 -7.15 2.60
N ILE A 306 9.38 -7.09 1.31
CA ILE A 306 8.46 -6.11 0.76
C ILE A 306 7.46 -6.76 -0.19
N HIS A 307 6.21 -6.30 -0.16
CA HIS A 307 5.16 -6.64 -1.12
C HIS A 307 4.49 -5.34 -1.61
N LEU A 308 4.46 -5.15 -2.92
CA LEU A 308 3.83 -4.00 -3.58
C LEU A 308 2.74 -4.48 -4.53
N TYR A 309 1.52 -3.98 -4.35
CA TYR A 309 0.36 -4.31 -5.18
C TYR A 309 -0.48 -3.06 -5.46
N ASP A 310 -0.80 -2.77 -6.72
CA ASP A 310 -1.57 -1.58 -7.11
C ASP A 310 -1.03 -0.27 -6.47
N VAL A 311 0.27 -0.02 -6.69
CA VAL A 311 0.97 1.17 -6.16
C VAL A 311 1.32 2.14 -7.28
N ILE A 312 0.90 3.40 -7.13
CA ILE A 312 1.16 4.47 -8.09
C ILE A 312 2.33 5.33 -7.59
N PHE A 313 3.43 5.40 -8.32
CA PHE A 313 4.51 6.37 -8.09
C PHE A 313 4.42 7.48 -9.13
N GLU A 314 4.24 8.73 -8.70
CA GLU A 314 4.10 9.83 -9.65
C GLU A 314 4.81 11.12 -9.23
N HIS A 315 5.38 11.81 -10.22
CA HIS A 315 6.01 13.12 -10.05
C HIS A 315 7.15 13.13 -9.01
N ILE A 316 7.91 12.03 -8.92
CA ILE A 316 9.03 11.87 -7.99
C ILE A 316 10.35 12.11 -8.73
N TYR A 317 10.89 13.32 -8.59
CA TYR A 317 12.16 13.69 -9.20
C TYR A 317 13.24 13.80 -8.13
N LEU A 318 14.07 12.77 -7.96
CA LEU A 318 15.12 12.74 -6.95
C LEU A 318 16.42 13.36 -7.49
N ARG A 319 17.01 14.31 -6.74
CA ARG A 319 18.40 14.76 -6.97
C ARG A 319 19.42 13.77 -6.44
N SER A 320 19.06 13.00 -5.41
CA SER A 320 19.87 11.92 -4.85
C SER A 320 18.99 10.89 -4.14
N GLY A 321 19.56 9.71 -3.88
CA GLY A 321 18.88 8.61 -3.19
C GLY A 321 18.07 7.69 -4.13
N SER A 322 17.09 7.00 -3.56
CA SER A 322 16.24 6.03 -4.25
C SER A 322 14.80 6.11 -3.78
N ILE A 323 13.83 5.66 -4.57
CA ILE A 323 12.46 5.47 -4.07
C ILE A 323 12.46 4.31 -3.09
N LEU A 324 12.92 3.15 -3.53
CA LEU A 324 12.91 1.94 -2.72
C LEU A 324 14.34 1.44 -2.51
N GLN A 325 14.70 1.21 -1.24
CA GLN A 325 15.92 0.56 -0.82
C GLN A 325 15.56 -0.65 0.06
N VAL A 326 15.85 -1.86 -0.41
CA VAL A 326 15.58 -3.10 0.35
C VAL A 326 16.89 -3.80 0.71
N ILE A 327 17.00 -4.22 1.97
CA ILE A 327 18.18 -4.84 2.59
C ILE A 327 17.76 -6.10 3.38
N GLY A 328 18.67 -7.06 3.56
CA GLY A 328 18.47 -8.16 4.52
C GLY A 328 17.28 -9.06 4.19
N LEU A 329 17.15 -9.42 2.91
CA LEU A 329 15.93 -10.02 2.37
C LEU A 329 15.67 -11.45 2.87
N ARG A 330 14.41 -11.70 3.25
CA ARG A 330 13.86 -13.03 3.57
C ARG A 330 12.58 -13.30 2.78
N ARG A 331 12.16 -14.57 2.71
CA ARG A 331 10.90 -14.96 2.05
C ARG A 331 9.68 -14.54 2.87
N THR A 332 8.68 -14.00 2.19
CA THR A 332 7.37 -13.66 2.76
C THR A 332 6.70 -14.86 3.41
N ASP A 333 6.75 -16.03 2.76
CA ASP A 333 6.18 -17.30 3.24
C ASP A 333 6.80 -17.81 4.57
N GLY A 334 7.91 -17.23 4.99
CA GLY A 334 8.56 -17.53 6.26
C GLY A 334 7.95 -16.81 7.47
N ASP A 335 7.12 -15.77 7.25
CA ASP A 335 6.54 -14.99 8.32
C ASP A 335 5.12 -15.47 8.69
N ASN A 336 5.05 -16.37 9.68
CA ASN A 336 3.80 -16.91 10.19
C ASN A 336 2.85 -15.87 10.81
N ARG A 337 3.29 -14.62 10.97
CA ARG A 337 2.47 -13.52 11.50
C ARG A 337 1.58 -12.91 10.41
N MET A 338 1.89 -13.10 9.13
CA MET A 338 1.15 -12.53 7.99
C MET A 338 0.21 -13.57 7.35
N GLU A 339 -1.01 -13.68 7.87
CA GLU A 339 -1.94 -14.74 7.47
C GLU A 339 -2.52 -14.56 6.06
N TRP A 340 -2.77 -13.32 5.63
CA TRP A 340 -3.42 -13.06 4.34
C TRP A 340 -2.48 -13.21 3.13
N LEU A 341 -1.17 -12.99 3.28
CA LEU A 341 -0.19 -13.16 2.18
C LEU A 341 -0.19 -14.58 1.62
N GLY A 342 -0.40 -15.59 2.47
CA GLY A 342 -0.51 -16.98 2.03
C GLY A 342 -1.83 -17.34 1.33
N LYS A 343 -2.82 -16.43 1.34
CA LYS A 343 -4.16 -16.63 0.77
C LYS A 343 -4.46 -15.71 -0.42
N THR A 344 -3.71 -14.62 -0.61
CA THR A 344 -3.85 -13.68 -1.73
C THR A 344 -3.32 -14.23 -3.06
N SER A 345 -3.10 -15.54 -3.19
CA SER A 345 -2.90 -16.16 -4.49
C SER A 345 -4.14 -15.89 -5.34
N ILE A 346 -4.00 -14.97 -6.29
CA ILE A 346 -4.96 -14.77 -7.37
C ILE A 346 -5.24 -16.16 -7.94
N GLY A 347 -6.51 -16.51 -8.11
CA GLY A 347 -6.96 -17.79 -8.68
C GLY A 347 -6.57 -17.94 -10.14
N ILE A 348 -5.28 -17.90 -10.46
CA ILE A 348 -4.73 -18.56 -11.64
C ILE A 348 -4.61 -20.02 -11.22
N TYR A 349 -5.67 -20.79 -11.49
CA TYR A 349 -5.55 -22.24 -11.52
C TYR A 349 -4.36 -22.56 -12.40
N LYS A 350 -3.33 -23.15 -11.77
CA LYS A 350 -2.20 -23.73 -12.45
C LYS A 350 -2.75 -24.82 -13.37
N THR A 351 -3.09 -24.46 -14.60
CA THR A 351 -3.03 -25.42 -15.68
C THR A 351 -1.57 -25.78 -15.78
N GLU A 352 -1.23 -26.99 -15.33
CA GLU A 352 -0.04 -27.69 -15.76
C GLU A 352 -0.13 -27.88 -17.28
N GLN A 353 0.06 -26.80 -18.02
CA GLN A 353 0.59 -26.89 -19.35
C GLN A 353 2.10 -26.88 -19.17
N ASN A 354 2.71 -28.01 -19.51
CA ASN A 354 4.15 -28.13 -19.74
C ASN A 354 4.58 -27.01 -20.70
N PHE A 355 4.92 -25.85 -20.17
CA PHE A 355 5.78 -24.92 -20.85
C PHE A 355 7.13 -25.62 -20.89
N ASN A 356 7.48 -26.14 -22.07
CA ASN A 356 8.84 -26.46 -22.40
C ASN A 356 9.67 -25.24 -22.00
N THR A 357 10.48 -25.41 -20.95
CA THR A 357 11.53 -24.49 -20.55
C THR A 357 12.35 -24.15 -21.78
N ILE A 358 12.16 -22.95 -22.33
CA ILE A 358 13.16 -22.36 -23.20
C ILE A 358 14.19 -21.79 -22.23
N SER A 359 15.24 -22.56 -21.93
CA SER A 359 16.45 -21.98 -21.38
C SER A 359 17.05 -21.10 -22.48
N ASN A 360 17.18 -19.80 -22.19
CA ASN A 360 18.06 -18.97 -23.00
C ASN A 360 19.49 -19.28 -22.57
N ASP A 361 20.14 -20.22 -23.25
CA ASP A 361 21.58 -20.44 -23.16
C ASP A 361 22.30 -19.34 -23.96
N LEU A 362 22.75 -18.29 -23.28
CA LEU A 362 23.58 -17.23 -23.86
C LEU A 362 24.66 -16.81 -22.85
N TYR A 363 25.67 -17.66 -22.63
CA TYR A 363 26.92 -17.28 -21.96
C TYR A 363 28.09 -18.12 -22.51
N SER A 364 29.09 -17.47 -23.12
CA SER A 364 30.40 -18.09 -23.42
C SER A 364 31.61 -17.19 -23.15
N ASP A 365 31.45 -16.05 -22.47
CA ASP A 365 32.45 -15.00 -22.52
C ASP A 365 32.67 -14.40 -21.10
N ASP A 366 33.52 -15.06 -20.32
CA ASP A 366 33.99 -14.67 -18.97
C ASP A 366 34.80 -13.35 -18.99
N ALA A 367 34.18 -12.23 -19.31
CA ALA A 367 34.82 -10.91 -19.21
C ALA A 367 34.52 -10.26 -17.86
N GLU A 368 35.57 -10.06 -17.04
CA GLU A 368 35.51 -9.24 -15.83
C GLU A 368 35.35 -7.75 -16.18
N ILE A 369 34.37 -7.08 -15.55
CA ILE A 369 34.20 -5.63 -15.61
C ILE A 369 34.12 -5.07 -14.18
N TYR A 370 34.88 -4.02 -13.93
CA TYR A 370 35.02 -3.34 -12.63
C TYR A 370 33.75 -2.59 -12.21
N ASP A 371 33.44 -2.66 -10.90
CA ASP A 371 32.21 -2.20 -10.25
C ASP A 371 32.26 -0.72 -9.77
N SER A 372 31.21 0.06 -10.06
CA SER A 372 30.75 1.19 -9.23
C SER A 372 29.25 1.54 -9.39
N LEU A 373 28.41 0.61 -9.86
CA LEU A 373 26.97 0.83 -10.13
C LEU A 373 26.03 0.09 -9.15
N THR A 374 26.57 -0.72 -8.24
CA THR A 374 25.82 -1.71 -7.45
C THR A 374 24.80 -1.17 -6.44
N ASN A 375 24.65 0.16 -6.27
CA ASN A 375 23.84 0.77 -5.20
C ASN A 375 22.87 1.89 -5.63
N HIS A 376 22.56 2.01 -6.92
CA HIS A 376 21.78 3.15 -7.41
C HIS A 376 20.66 2.73 -8.37
N GLY A 377 19.49 3.32 -8.18
CA GLY A 377 18.32 3.17 -9.05
C GLY A 377 17.07 3.75 -8.41
N LEU A 378 16.02 3.96 -9.20
CA LEU A 378 14.72 4.41 -8.69
C LEU A 378 14.16 3.35 -7.72
N ILE A 379 14.14 2.10 -8.15
CA ILE A 379 13.91 0.92 -7.30
C ILE A 379 15.26 0.21 -7.14
N ASN A 380 15.78 0.15 -5.91
CA ASN A 380 17.04 -0.49 -5.59
C ASN A 380 16.84 -1.61 -4.55
N VAL A 381 17.17 -2.82 -4.96
CA VAL A 381 16.98 -4.04 -4.19
C VAL A 381 18.32 -4.74 -4.05
N TYR A 382 18.76 -4.91 -2.80
CA TYR A 382 20.05 -5.54 -2.54
C TYR A 382 19.99 -6.54 -1.39
N ASN A 383 20.50 -7.75 -1.62
CA ASN A 383 20.66 -8.71 -0.54
C ASN A 383 22.03 -8.59 0.17
N LEU A 384 22.03 -8.02 1.38
CA LEU A 384 23.22 -7.94 2.26
C LEU A 384 23.49 -9.21 3.09
N ASN A 385 22.84 -10.34 2.83
CA ASN A 385 23.13 -11.57 3.59
C ASN A 385 24.58 -12.05 3.32
N LEU A 386 25.49 -11.61 4.19
CA LEU A 386 26.95 -11.79 4.18
C LEU A 386 27.44 -13.25 4.29
N ARG A 387 26.55 -14.25 4.29
CA ARG A 387 26.90 -15.62 4.68
C ARG A 387 27.22 -16.58 3.53
N ASN A 388 27.00 -16.21 2.27
CA ASN A 388 27.50 -16.99 1.12
C ASN A 388 27.62 -16.11 -0.12
N ILE A 389 28.83 -16.06 -0.69
CA ILE A 389 29.20 -15.18 -1.80
C ILE A 389 28.81 -15.82 -3.16
N ASP A 390 28.53 -17.13 -3.18
CA ASP A 390 28.47 -17.94 -4.41
C ASP A 390 27.08 -18.49 -4.77
N THR A 391 26.01 -18.07 -4.11
CA THR A 391 24.65 -18.58 -4.40
C THR A 391 23.63 -17.45 -4.48
N ILE A 392 22.84 -17.42 -5.56
CA ILE A 392 21.57 -16.66 -5.63
C ILE A 392 20.81 -16.97 -4.33
N ASN A 393 20.58 -15.93 -3.54
CA ASN A 393 20.05 -16.09 -2.20
C ASN A 393 18.54 -16.30 -2.24
N ALA A 394 17.98 -16.97 -1.24
CA ALA A 394 16.56 -17.35 -1.15
C ALA A 394 15.59 -16.17 -0.96
N GLY A 395 16.06 -14.92 -0.97
CA GLY A 395 15.20 -13.74 -0.88
C GLY A 395 14.42 -13.57 -2.19
N GLN A 396 13.09 -13.50 -2.10
CA GLN A 396 12.21 -13.25 -3.23
C GLN A 396 11.51 -11.91 -3.02
N ILE A 397 11.44 -11.09 -4.06
CA ILE A 397 10.62 -9.88 -4.11
C ILE A 397 9.60 -10.04 -5.22
N GLU A 398 8.37 -9.67 -4.88
CA GLU A 398 7.23 -9.64 -5.77
C GLU A 398 6.74 -8.19 -5.90
N ILE A 399 6.70 -7.71 -7.13
CA ILE A 399 6.19 -6.40 -7.51
C ILE A 399 5.14 -6.64 -8.59
N SER A 400 3.88 -6.33 -8.30
CA SER A 400 2.79 -6.47 -9.26
C SER A 400 1.93 -5.23 -9.34
N GLY A 401 1.40 -4.91 -10.52
CA GLY A 401 0.42 -3.85 -10.70
C GLY A 401 0.93 -2.44 -10.40
N ILE A 402 2.26 -2.19 -10.39
CA ILE A 402 2.77 -0.85 -10.10
C ILE A 402 2.69 0.06 -11.33
N PHE A 403 2.34 1.32 -11.11
CA PHE A 403 2.34 2.36 -12.13
C PHE A 403 3.32 3.46 -11.75
N VAL A 404 4.42 3.57 -12.49
CA VAL A 404 5.46 4.57 -12.29
C VAL A 404 5.41 5.59 -13.42
N GLN A 405 5.08 6.84 -13.12
CA GLN A 405 5.01 7.89 -14.12
C GLN A 405 5.77 9.15 -13.70
N LYS A 406 6.54 9.73 -14.64
CA LYS A 406 7.24 11.00 -14.43
C LYS A 406 8.13 10.95 -13.18
N CYS A 407 8.94 9.90 -13.09
CA CYS A 407 9.88 9.70 -12.01
C CYS A 407 11.32 9.78 -12.53
N HIS A 408 12.23 10.29 -11.70
CA HIS A 408 13.64 10.45 -12.03
C HIS A 408 14.53 9.99 -10.88
N SER A 409 15.60 9.27 -11.21
CA SER A 409 16.73 9.03 -10.31
C SER A 409 18.00 9.60 -10.91
N ALA A 410 18.70 10.43 -10.15
CA ALA A 410 19.93 11.10 -10.58
C ALA A 410 21.11 10.15 -10.87
N VAL A 411 21.03 8.88 -10.44
CA VAL A 411 22.07 7.86 -10.66
C VAL A 411 21.45 6.48 -10.83
N GLY A 412 21.93 5.70 -11.80
CA GLY A 412 21.59 4.28 -11.96
C GLY A 412 20.39 3.98 -12.86
N SER A 413 19.70 2.88 -12.54
CA SER A 413 18.61 2.30 -13.36
C SER A 413 17.21 2.66 -12.85
N VAL A 414 16.17 2.39 -13.63
CA VAL A 414 14.80 2.43 -13.08
C VAL A 414 14.63 1.32 -12.04
N ILE A 415 15.12 0.12 -12.34
CA ILE A 415 15.14 -1.01 -11.41
C ILE A 415 16.55 -1.57 -11.35
N THR A 416 17.12 -1.65 -10.16
CA THR A 416 18.40 -2.29 -9.85
C THR A 416 18.14 -3.40 -8.85
N VAL A 417 18.43 -4.65 -9.23
CA VAL A 417 18.24 -5.82 -8.38
C VAL A 417 19.52 -6.64 -8.29
N ASN A 418 19.93 -6.95 -7.06
CA ASN A 418 21.16 -7.67 -6.80
C ASN A 418 20.96 -8.84 -5.82
N ARG A 419 21.40 -10.05 -6.21
CA ARG A 419 21.46 -11.27 -5.36
C ARG A 419 20.12 -11.77 -4.82
N VAL A 420 19.04 -11.66 -5.59
CA VAL A 420 17.69 -12.11 -5.18
C VAL A 420 16.91 -12.76 -6.32
N THR A 421 15.75 -13.34 -6.00
CA THR A 421 14.72 -13.67 -6.99
C THR A 421 13.76 -12.50 -7.14
N LEU A 422 13.52 -12.04 -8.38
CA LEU A 422 12.54 -10.99 -8.71
C LEU A 422 11.36 -11.61 -9.46
N ASP A 423 10.15 -11.34 -9.03
CA ASP A 423 8.95 -11.48 -9.85
C ASP A 423 8.33 -10.09 -10.07
N LEU A 424 8.28 -9.67 -11.34
CA LEU A 424 7.75 -8.38 -11.76
C LEU A 424 6.63 -8.62 -12.78
N SER A 425 5.40 -8.26 -12.43
CA SER A 425 4.23 -8.50 -13.27
C SER A 425 3.35 -7.26 -13.43
N GLU A 426 2.64 -7.18 -14.55
CA GLU A 426 1.52 -6.23 -14.76
C GLU A 426 1.87 -4.76 -14.44
N SER A 427 3.14 -4.37 -14.64
CA SER A 427 3.67 -3.09 -14.19
C SER A 427 3.96 -2.14 -15.34
N ILE A 428 3.68 -0.85 -15.16
CA ILE A 428 3.84 0.18 -16.19
C ILE A 428 4.83 1.24 -15.71
N PHE A 429 5.83 1.52 -16.53
CA PHE A 429 6.81 2.59 -16.33
C PHE A 429 6.71 3.55 -17.51
N GLN A 430 6.32 4.80 -17.25
CA GLN A 430 6.11 5.83 -18.27
C GLN A 430 6.87 7.11 -17.92
N GLU A 431 7.56 7.68 -18.91
CA GLU A 431 8.27 8.96 -18.77
C GLU A 431 9.28 8.94 -17.62
N THR A 432 9.89 7.77 -17.35
CA THR A 432 10.97 7.66 -16.39
C THR A 432 12.26 8.20 -17.00
N LEU A 433 12.98 9.03 -16.23
CA LEU A 433 14.30 9.54 -16.60
C LEU A 433 15.36 8.78 -15.77
N CYS A 434 16.31 8.12 -16.45
CA CYS A 434 17.43 7.41 -15.82
C CYS A 434 18.70 7.52 -16.69
N PHE A 435 19.87 7.50 -16.06
CA PHE A 435 21.17 7.63 -16.73
C PHE A 435 21.87 6.29 -17.00
N GLY A 436 21.23 5.17 -16.62
CA GLY A 436 21.66 3.82 -16.93
C GLY A 436 20.57 3.02 -17.62
N ASN A 437 20.72 1.69 -17.60
CA ASN A 437 19.71 0.76 -18.12
C ASN A 437 18.36 0.98 -17.41
N MET A 438 17.23 0.73 -18.07
CA MET A 438 15.95 0.76 -17.35
C MET A 438 15.91 -0.37 -16.30
N ILE A 439 16.39 -1.56 -16.66
CA ILE A 439 16.49 -2.70 -15.74
C ILE A 439 17.94 -3.16 -15.65
N TYR A 440 18.46 -3.26 -14.43
CA TYR A 440 19.77 -3.82 -14.12
C TYR A 440 19.60 -4.99 -13.13
N LEU A 441 20.02 -6.17 -13.55
CA LEU A 441 19.93 -7.40 -12.77
C LEU A 441 21.35 -7.96 -12.58
N ASN A 442 21.78 -8.16 -11.34
CA ASN A 442 23.06 -8.76 -11.01
C ASN A 442 22.84 -9.95 -10.07
N GLN A 443 23.39 -11.13 -10.40
CA GLN A 443 23.25 -12.32 -9.53
C GLN A 443 21.78 -12.64 -9.18
N THR A 444 20.87 -12.35 -10.11
CA THR A 444 19.43 -12.30 -9.86
C THR A 444 18.69 -13.25 -10.79
N GLN A 445 17.78 -14.06 -10.22
CA GLN A 445 16.83 -14.85 -10.99
C GLN A 445 15.54 -14.04 -11.15
N SER A 446 15.15 -13.69 -12.38
CA SER A 446 14.00 -12.80 -12.61
C SER A 446 12.92 -13.42 -13.48
N THR A 447 11.66 -13.16 -13.13
CA THR A 447 10.49 -13.30 -14.00
C THR A 447 9.92 -11.90 -14.26
N ILE A 448 9.73 -11.54 -15.53
CA ILE A 448 9.10 -10.27 -15.92
C ILE A 448 7.96 -10.58 -16.89
N ARG A 449 6.72 -10.20 -16.56
CA ARG A 449 5.51 -10.51 -17.35
C ARG A 449 4.60 -9.29 -17.48
N ASP A 450 4.00 -9.11 -18.65
CA ASP A 450 2.97 -8.08 -18.88
C ASP A 450 3.36 -6.66 -18.44
N CYS A 451 4.66 -6.33 -18.55
CA CYS A 451 5.20 -5.04 -18.17
C CYS A 451 5.41 -4.13 -19.36
N THR A 452 5.20 -2.83 -19.17
CA THR A 452 5.45 -1.78 -20.18
C THR A 452 6.51 -0.81 -19.68
N PHE A 453 7.54 -0.57 -20.49
CA PHE A 453 8.60 0.39 -20.20
C PHE A 453 8.68 1.42 -21.32
N LYS A 454 8.43 2.68 -20.96
CA LYS A 454 8.51 3.82 -21.86
C LYS A 454 9.34 4.91 -21.18
N GLY A 455 10.57 5.09 -21.66
CA GLY A 455 11.45 6.17 -21.20
C GLY A 455 10.91 7.58 -21.51
N TYR A 456 11.62 8.58 -21.01
CA TYR A 456 11.34 9.98 -21.29
C TYR A 456 11.40 10.26 -22.81
N ASN A 457 10.38 10.92 -23.36
CA ASN A 457 10.18 11.08 -24.81
C ASN A 457 10.81 12.36 -25.39
N ASP A 458 11.74 12.97 -24.65
CA ASP A 458 12.44 14.18 -25.07
C ASP A 458 13.84 13.83 -25.58
N SER A 459 14.45 14.72 -26.35
CA SER A 459 15.77 14.50 -26.95
C SER A 459 16.85 14.26 -25.87
N PHE A 460 17.24 13.00 -25.69
CA PHE A 460 18.42 12.65 -24.90
C PHE A 460 19.66 13.21 -25.59
N ILE A 461 20.31 14.17 -24.97
CA ILE A 461 21.62 14.67 -25.42
C ILE A 461 22.66 13.70 -24.86
N ASP A 462 23.27 12.91 -25.74
CA ASP A 462 24.39 12.05 -25.38
C ASP A 462 25.57 12.92 -24.92
N ILE A 463 25.82 12.95 -23.61
CA ILE A 463 26.90 13.72 -22.97
C ILE A 463 28.27 13.37 -23.58
N SER A 464 28.44 12.14 -24.09
CA SER A 464 29.68 11.71 -24.73
C SER A 464 29.88 12.25 -26.16
N SER A 465 28.80 12.75 -26.78
CA SER A 465 28.81 13.34 -28.13
C SER A 465 29.07 14.86 -28.15
N ILE A 466 29.08 15.51 -26.99
CA ILE A 466 29.26 16.96 -26.85
C ILE A 466 30.76 17.29 -26.84
N SER A 467 31.40 17.22 -28.02
CA SER A 467 32.70 17.83 -28.23
C SER A 467 32.54 19.30 -28.64
N GLY A 468 32.35 20.17 -27.65
CA GLY A 468 32.50 21.62 -27.79
C GLY A 468 31.23 22.40 -28.13
N LEU A 469 30.71 23.10 -27.13
CA LEU A 469 30.19 24.49 -27.17
C LEU A 469 29.53 24.77 -25.80
N ASP A 470 30.07 25.75 -25.08
CA ASP A 470 29.79 26.06 -23.67
C ASP A 470 28.36 26.57 -23.36
N GLU A 471 27.43 26.56 -24.32
CA GLU A 471 26.10 27.18 -24.16
C GLU A 471 24.93 26.19 -23.93
N GLU A 472 25.08 24.89 -24.23
CA GLU A 472 24.07 23.86 -23.88
C GLU A 472 24.36 23.14 -22.55
N ILE A 473 25.47 23.49 -21.90
CA ILE A 473 26.02 22.78 -20.73
C ILE A 473 25.23 23.05 -19.44
N GLU A 474 24.46 24.14 -19.32
CA GLU A 474 23.79 24.48 -18.05
C GLU A 474 22.60 23.56 -17.71
N GLN A 475 21.84 23.05 -18.69
CA GLN A 475 20.61 22.29 -18.42
C GLN A 475 20.85 20.84 -17.95
N SER A 476 21.88 20.16 -18.44
CA SER A 476 22.22 18.80 -17.99
C SER A 476 23.04 18.78 -16.70
N ASN A 477 23.76 19.87 -16.39
CA ASN A 477 24.57 20.04 -15.19
C ASN A 477 23.76 20.16 -13.89
N GLU A 478 22.49 20.59 -13.95
CA GLU A 478 21.64 20.76 -12.75
C GLU A 478 20.99 19.45 -12.28
N LEU A 479 20.73 18.51 -13.19
CA LEU A 479 20.03 17.25 -12.94
C LEU A 479 20.94 16.09 -12.52
N CYS A 480 22.21 16.10 -12.96
CA CYS A 480 23.08 14.93 -12.91
C CYS A 480 24.48 15.29 -12.41
N PRO A 481 25.11 14.47 -11.57
CA PRO A 481 26.52 14.64 -11.26
C PRO A 481 27.40 14.44 -12.51
N ILE A 482 28.31 15.39 -12.77
CA ILE A 482 29.28 15.40 -13.90
C ILE A 482 30.33 14.26 -13.78
N ASN A 483 30.15 13.31 -12.87
CA ASN A 483 31.11 12.22 -12.67
C ASN A 483 30.80 11.06 -13.63
N PRO A 484 31.59 10.85 -14.71
CA PRO A 484 31.37 9.80 -15.69
C PRO A 484 31.33 8.38 -15.09
N ASN A 485 31.84 8.18 -13.86
CA ASN A 485 31.75 6.90 -13.14
C ASN A 485 30.34 6.57 -12.60
N PHE A 486 29.39 7.51 -12.64
CA PHE A 486 27.99 7.29 -12.29
C PHE A 486 27.13 6.82 -13.47
N PHE A 487 27.72 6.78 -14.66
CA PHE A 487 27.07 6.38 -15.90
C PHE A 487 27.58 5.00 -16.31
N SER A 488 26.68 4.09 -16.68
CA SER A 488 27.10 2.81 -17.29
C SER A 488 27.70 3.10 -18.67
N SER A 489 29.01 2.94 -18.83
CA SER A 489 29.62 3.12 -20.14
C SER A 489 29.31 1.95 -21.09
N ALA A 490 29.15 2.31 -22.36
CA ALA A 490 29.10 1.52 -23.59
C ALA A 490 27.92 0.56 -23.91
N ILE A 491 26.94 0.28 -23.03
CA ILE A 491 25.68 -0.36 -23.51
C ILE A 491 24.48 0.21 -22.74
N HIS A 492 23.87 1.28 -23.24
CA HIS A 492 22.52 1.65 -22.84
C HIS A 492 21.57 0.61 -23.44
N ALA A 493 21.00 -0.25 -22.60
CA ALA A 493 20.00 -1.24 -22.99
C ALA A 493 18.73 -1.05 -22.16
N LEU A 494 17.61 -1.56 -22.68
CA LEU A 494 16.38 -1.68 -21.89
C LEU A 494 16.63 -2.57 -20.66
N VAL A 495 17.42 -3.63 -20.82
CA VAL A 495 17.74 -4.61 -19.77
C VAL A 495 19.23 -4.98 -19.83
N TYR A 496 19.90 -4.95 -18.68
CA TYR A 496 21.27 -5.43 -18.48
C TYR A 496 21.28 -6.52 -17.40
N ILE A 497 21.95 -7.64 -17.68
CA ILE A 497 22.00 -8.81 -16.80
C ILE A 497 23.47 -9.23 -16.60
N TYR A 498 23.90 -9.33 -15.35
CA TYR A 498 25.23 -9.78 -14.94
C TYR A 498 25.16 -10.93 -13.94
N LYS A 499 26.13 -11.86 -14.02
CA LYS A 499 26.12 -13.13 -13.29
C LYS A 499 26.77 -13.08 -11.91
#